data_AF-A0A6P2FE17-F1
#
_entry.id   AF-A0A6P2FE17-F1
#
_cell.length_a   1.000
_cell.length_b   1.000
_cell.length_c   1.000
_cell.angle_alpha   90.00
_cell.angle_beta   90.00
_cell.angle_gamma   90.00
#
_symmetry.space_group_name_H-M   'P 1'
#
loop_
_entity.id
_entity.type
_entity.pdbx_description
1 polymer ?
#
loop_
_entity_poly.entity_id
_entity_poly.type
_entity_poly.pdbx_seq_one_letter_code
_entity_poly.pdbx_strand_id
1 'polypeptide(L)'
;MRLPTEPRIESGSNFMFSLKAWMRSVAQLVNPTADASDANAKAIATILAQLAPTGKLSHFARASAPAGWVAGDGGTIGNVGSGATRANVDTLALFTAWWSEYTDALLPIFTSAGAASTRGASAAADWAALKRLTVFDVHERFIRSSGPTSINGTKYAATEVFDNFGNVGSVLIAPATLAATVNGDGAGGTTTAWNQVAVGSPNTTAVATQKVRPINVAFLGCFKL
;
A
#
# COMPACT_ATOMS: atom_id res chain seq x y z
N MET A 1 -65.37 -28.55 58.66
CA MET A 1 -64.17 -27.75 59.03
C MET A 1 -63.04 -28.20 58.12
N ARG A 2 -62.70 -27.42 57.08
CA ARG A 2 -61.78 -27.82 55.99
C ARG A 2 -60.40 -27.21 56.29
N LEU A 3 -59.38 -28.04 56.45
CA LEU A 3 -58.00 -27.59 56.67
C LEU A 3 -57.51 -26.80 55.44
N PRO A 4 -56.76 -25.69 55.63
CA PRO A 4 -56.17 -24.95 54.51
C PRO A 4 -55.04 -25.78 53.88
N THR A 5 -55.08 -25.96 52.57
CA THR A 5 -54.02 -26.58 51.78
C THR A 5 -52.80 -25.65 51.76
N GLU A 6 -51.63 -26.16 52.14
CA GLU A 6 -50.36 -25.42 52.08
C GLU A 6 -50.05 -24.92 50.65
N PRO A 7 -49.44 -23.73 50.49
CA PRO A 7 -49.03 -23.24 49.18
C PRO A 7 -47.88 -24.11 48.65
N ARG A 8 -48.18 -24.89 47.61
CA ARG A 8 -47.19 -25.66 46.84
C ARG A 8 -46.17 -24.68 46.24
N ILE A 9 -44.94 -24.73 46.71
CA ILE A 9 -43.84 -23.92 46.15
C ILE A 9 -43.56 -24.40 44.71
N GLU A 10 -43.92 -23.60 43.70
CA GLU A 10 -43.57 -23.81 42.28
C GLU A 10 -42.09 -23.48 42.01
N SER A 11 -41.17 -24.05 42.79
CA SER A 11 -39.79 -23.52 42.97
C SER A 11 -38.72 -24.03 41.99
N GLY A 12 -39.03 -24.94 41.07
CA GLY A 12 -37.97 -25.58 40.27
C GLY A 12 -37.39 -24.73 39.13
N SER A 13 -38.24 -24.20 38.24
CA SER A 13 -37.78 -23.61 36.98
C SER A 13 -37.46 -22.13 37.11
N ASN A 14 -38.36 -21.33 37.66
CA ASN A 14 -38.23 -19.86 37.73
C ASN A 14 -37.07 -19.41 38.64
N PHE A 15 -36.80 -20.16 39.72
CA PHE A 15 -35.67 -19.90 40.61
C PHE A 15 -34.33 -20.16 39.92
N MET A 16 -34.22 -21.23 39.12
CA MET A 16 -33.02 -21.57 38.37
C MET A 16 -32.76 -20.64 37.18
N PHE A 17 -33.81 -20.10 36.54
CA PHE A 17 -33.65 -19.06 35.51
C PHE A 17 -33.20 -17.72 36.12
N SER A 18 -33.74 -17.35 37.29
CA SER A 18 -33.37 -16.13 38.02
C SER A 18 -31.93 -16.21 38.56
N LEU A 19 -31.52 -17.35 39.13
CA LEU A 19 -30.16 -17.55 39.65
C LEU A 19 -29.10 -17.48 38.53
N LYS A 20 -29.38 -18.09 37.36
CA LYS A 20 -28.50 -17.99 36.18
C LYS A 20 -28.42 -16.58 35.59
N ALA A 21 -29.48 -15.78 35.73
CA ALA A 21 -29.47 -14.38 35.32
C ALA A 21 -28.66 -13.53 36.33
N TRP A 22 -28.89 -13.74 37.63
CA TRP A 22 -28.14 -13.08 38.70
C TRP A 22 -26.64 -13.40 38.65
N MET A 23 -26.26 -14.66 38.46
CA MET A 23 -24.85 -15.06 38.32
C MET A 23 -24.16 -14.40 37.12
N ARG A 24 -24.88 -14.20 36.00
CA ARG A 24 -24.35 -13.45 34.86
C ARG A 24 -24.17 -11.97 35.18
N SER A 25 -25.15 -11.36 35.85
CA SER A 25 -25.06 -9.97 36.30
C SER A 25 -23.96 -9.74 37.34
N VAL A 26 -23.76 -10.68 38.27
CA VAL A 26 -22.67 -10.64 39.25
C VAL A 26 -21.32 -10.81 38.55
N ALA A 27 -21.18 -11.72 37.59
CA ALA A 27 -19.95 -11.87 36.81
C ALA A 27 -19.58 -10.57 36.06
N GLN A 28 -20.58 -9.85 35.54
CA GLN A 28 -20.39 -8.54 34.89
C GLN A 28 -19.99 -7.43 35.88
N LEU A 29 -20.50 -7.46 37.12
CA LEU A 29 -20.13 -6.52 38.18
C LEU A 29 -18.72 -6.78 38.75
N VAL A 30 -18.26 -8.03 38.73
CA VAL A 30 -16.94 -8.41 39.25
C VAL A 30 -15.81 -8.05 38.26
N ASN A 31 -16.11 -7.83 36.97
CA ASN A 31 -15.08 -7.48 35.98
C ASN A 31 -15.53 -6.46 34.90
N PRO A 32 -16.08 -5.28 35.26
CA PRO A 32 -16.54 -4.27 34.30
C PRO A 32 -15.41 -3.71 33.42
N THR A 33 -14.15 -3.94 33.80
CA THR A 33 -12.97 -3.53 33.06
C THR A 33 -12.63 -4.44 31.89
N ALA A 34 -13.03 -5.73 31.88
CA ALA A 34 -12.78 -6.60 30.73
C ALA A 34 -13.61 -6.19 29.52
N ASP A 35 -14.93 -6.03 29.70
CA ASP A 35 -15.82 -5.58 28.62
C ASP A 35 -15.49 -4.15 28.15
N ALA A 36 -15.10 -3.26 29.08
CA ALA A 36 -14.62 -1.92 28.74
C ALA A 36 -13.27 -1.96 28.01
N SER A 37 -12.35 -2.85 28.40
CA SER A 37 -11.05 -3.01 27.73
C SER A 37 -11.20 -3.60 26.33
N ASP A 38 -12.15 -4.49 26.10
CA ASP A 38 -12.47 -5.06 24.78
C ASP A 38 -13.14 -4.03 23.87
N ALA A 39 -14.08 -3.23 24.41
CA ALA A 39 -14.69 -2.12 23.70
C ALA A 39 -13.63 -1.07 23.31
N ASN A 40 -12.73 -0.73 24.24
CA ASN A 40 -11.62 0.19 23.99
C ASN A 40 -10.63 -0.39 22.96
N ALA A 41 -10.30 -1.68 23.05
CA ALA A 41 -9.42 -2.35 22.09
C ALA A 41 -10.03 -2.33 20.68
N LYS A 42 -11.34 -2.60 20.54
CA LYS A 42 -12.06 -2.50 19.27
C LYS A 42 -12.10 -1.06 18.73
N ALA A 43 -12.33 -0.07 19.61
CA ALA A 43 -12.33 1.33 19.22
C ALA A 43 -10.95 1.77 18.72
N ILE A 44 -9.88 1.42 19.44
CA ILE A 44 -8.49 1.70 19.04
C ILE A 44 -8.17 1.01 17.71
N ALA A 45 -8.52 -0.27 17.54
CA ALA A 45 -8.30 -0.99 16.30
C ALA A 45 -9.03 -0.34 15.12
N THR A 46 -10.27 0.14 15.33
CA THR A 46 -11.05 0.85 14.31
C THR A 46 -10.39 2.17 13.92
N ILE A 47 -9.95 2.97 14.90
CA ILE A 47 -9.24 4.23 14.64
C ILE A 47 -7.93 3.99 13.88
N LEU A 48 -7.17 2.97 14.27
CA LEU A 48 -5.92 2.61 13.57
C LEU A 48 -6.19 2.17 12.12
N ALA A 49 -7.24 1.40 11.88
CA ALA A 49 -7.66 1.01 10.54
C ALA A 49 -8.12 2.19 9.68
N GLN A 50 -8.69 3.25 10.28
CA GLN A 50 -9.02 4.49 9.57
C GLN A 50 -7.78 5.31 9.22
N LEU A 51 -6.78 5.36 10.10
CA LEU A 51 -5.52 6.11 9.87
C LEU A 51 -4.59 5.41 8.88
N ALA A 52 -4.65 4.09 8.84
CA ALA A 52 -3.90 3.25 7.92
C ALA A 52 -4.78 2.08 7.44
N PRO A 53 -5.69 2.33 6.48
CA PRO A 53 -6.45 1.26 5.86
C PRO A 53 -5.52 0.32 5.10
N THR A 54 -5.91 -0.95 4.99
CA THR A 54 -5.23 -1.95 4.15
C THR A 54 -5.03 -1.40 2.74
N GLY A 55 -3.83 -1.58 2.19
CA GLY A 55 -3.45 -1.04 0.89
C GLY A 55 -2.93 0.40 0.90
N LYS A 56 -2.97 1.12 2.03
CA LYS A 56 -2.34 2.45 2.13
C LYS A 56 -0.85 2.36 1.83
N LEU A 57 -0.37 3.26 0.97
CA LEU A 57 1.06 3.48 0.73
C LEU A 57 1.65 4.46 1.75
N SER A 58 2.78 4.11 2.35
CA SER A 58 3.55 4.98 3.23
C SER A 58 5.04 4.83 2.98
N HIS A 59 5.78 5.92 3.17
CA HIS A 59 7.24 5.95 3.04
C HIS A 59 7.90 5.76 4.41
N PHE A 60 8.99 4.99 4.44
CA PHE A 60 9.74 4.71 5.65
C PHE A 60 11.25 4.91 5.44
N ALA A 61 11.91 5.60 6.38
CA ALA A 61 13.36 5.79 6.39
C ALA A 61 14.09 4.57 7.00
N ARG A 62 13.90 3.39 6.40
CA ARG A 62 14.44 2.11 6.89
C ARG A 62 14.60 1.12 5.73
N ALA A 63 15.48 0.14 5.91
CA ALA A 63 15.85 -0.82 4.86
C ALA A 63 14.82 -1.94 4.62
N SER A 64 13.95 -2.23 5.59
CA SER A 64 12.97 -3.32 5.52
C SER A 64 11.57 -2.85 5.93
N ALA A 65 10.51 -3.53 5.48
CA ALA A 65 9.14 -3.17 5.85
C ALA A 65 8.87 -3.39 7.36
N PRO A 66 8.14 -2.47 8.04
CA PRO A 66 7.68 -2.69 9.41
C PRO A 66 6.72 -3.87 9.55
N ALA A 67 6.53 -4.37 10.78
CA ALA A 67 5.44 -5.30 11.06
C ALA A 67 4.08 -4.67 10.70
N GLY A 68 3.22 -5.46 10.06
CA GLY A 68 1.93 -4.99 9.53
C GLY A 68 2.02 -4.25 8.19
N TRP A 69 3.19 -4.27 7.53
CA TRP A 69 3.43 -3.68 6.21
C TRP A 69 4.21 -4.64 5.30
N VAL A 70 4.06 -4.47 3.99
CA VAL A 70 4.86 -5.16 2.95
C VAL A 70 5.57 -4.13 2.08
N ALA A 71 6.80 -4.42 1.66
CA ALA A 71 7.54 -3.54 0.76
C ALA A 71 6.90 -3.53 -0.63
N GLY A 72 6.84 -2.37 -1.27
CA GLY A 72 6.40 -2.23 -2.66
C GLY A 72 7.55 -2.49 -3.63
N ASP A 73 8.05 -3.72 -3.66
CA ASP A 73 9.27 -4.11 -4.36
C ASP A 73 9.03 -4.95 -5.63
N GLY A 74 7.78 -5.09 -6.07
CA GLY A 74 7.43 -5.96 -7.19
C GLY A 74 7.40 -7.45 -6.85
N GLY A 75 7.63 -7.83 -5.59
CA GLY A 75 7.52 -9.21 -5.13
C GLY A 75 6.09 -9.74 -5.13
N THR A 76 5.85 -10.81 -4.38
CA THR A 76 4.50 -11.40 -4.27
C THR A 76 4.07 -11.60 -2.82
N ILE A 77 2.77 -11.47 -2.56
CA ILE A 77 2.11 -11.83 -1.30
C ILE A 77 1.24 -13.09 -1.47
N GLY A 78 1.05 -13.84 -0.39
CA GLY A 78 0.21 -15.03 -0.40
C GLY A 78 0.18 -15.77 0.93
N ASN A 79 -0.55 -16.88 0.96
CA ASN A 79 -0.66 -17.71 2.16
C ASN A 79 0.67 -18.40 2.51
N VAL A 80 0.79 -18.89 3.74
CA VAL A 80 1.89 -19.78 4.14
C VAL A 80 1.94 -20.98 3.19
N GLY A 81 3.11 -21.24 2.60
CA GLY A 81 3.31 -22.32 1.62
C GLY A 81 3.01 -21.93 0.15
N SER A 82 2.59 -20.70 -0.14
CA SER A 82 2.37 -20.21 -1.52
C SER A 82 3.65 -19.95 -2.33
N GLY A 83 4.82 -20.06 -1.71
CA GLY A 83 6.10 -19.70 -2.35
C GLY A 83 6.20 -18.20 -2.69
N ALA A 84 5.36 -17.36 -2.09
CA ALA A 84 5.41 -15.92 -2.26
C ALA A 84 6.61 -15.30 -1.50
N THR A 85 7.19 -14.22 -2.02
CA THR A 85 8.23 -13.44 -1.31
C THR A 85 7.80 -13.09 0.12
N ARG A 86 6.54 -12.71 0.30
CA ARG A 86 5.89 -12.60 1.61
C ARG A 86 4.74 -13.59 1.73
N ALA A 87 5.08 -14.83 2.11
CA ALA A 87 4.12 -15.90 2.38
C ALA A 87 3.71 -15.92 3.85
N ASN A 88 2.63 -15.21 4.21
CA ASN A 88 2.16 -15.09 5.59
C ASN A 88 0.65 -14.78 5.64
N VAL A 89 -0.04 -15.30 6.66
CA VAL A 89 -1.47 -15.08 6.92
C VAL A 89 -1.81 -13.60 7.10
N ASP A 90 -0.88 -12.79 7.60
CA ASP A 90 -1.06 -11.34 7.74
C ASP A 90 -1.34 -10.63 6.41
N THR A 91 -0.99 -11.24 5.27
CA THR A 91 -1.23 -10.66 3.94
C THR A 91 -2.63 -10.90 3.39
N LEU A 92 -3.48 -11.70 4.06
CA LEU A 92 -4.81 -12.07 3.56
C LEU A 92 -5.71 -10.87 3.28
N ALA A 93 -5.71 -9.87 4.16
CA ALA A 93 -6.53 -8.68 4.01
C ALA A 93 -6.12 -7.90 2.74
N LEU A 94 -4.82 -7.66 2.57
CA LEU A 94 -4.29 -7.00 1.39
C LEU A 94 -4.52 -7.80 0.11
N PHE A 95 -4.27 -9.11 0.15
CA PHE A 95 -4.54 -10.02 -0.96
C PHE A 95 -6.01 -9.91 -1.39
N THR A 96 -6.94 -9.97 -0.45
CA THR A 96 -8.38 -9.93 -0.73
C THR A 96 -8.83 -8.59 -1.32
N ALA A 97 -8.33 -7.48 -0.76
CA ALA A 97 -8.61 -6.13 -1.26
C ALA A 97 -8.13 -5.98 -2.71
N TRP A 98 -6.84 -6.25 -2.96
CA TRP A 98 -6.26 -6.07 -4.28
C TRP A 98 -6.74 -7.08 -5.31
N TRP A 99 -7.06 -8.30 -4.89
CA TRP A 99 -7.65 -9.29 -5.78
C TRP A 99 -8.99 -8.81 -6.35
N SER A 100 -9.77 -8.08 -5.55
CA SER A 100 -11.08 -7.56 -5.93
C SER A 100 -10.99 -6.26 -6.73
N GLU A 101 -9.98 -5.42 -6.46
CA GLU A 101 -9.83 -4.09 -7.06
C GLU A 101 -9.06 -4.09 -8.39
N TYR A 102 -8.08 -4.99 -8.56
CA TYR A 102 -7.16 -4.99 -9.69
C TYR A 102 -7.28 -6.24 -10.56
N THR A 103 -6.93 -6.10 -11.83
CA THR A 103 -6.94 -7.21 -12.81
C THR A 103 -5.58 -7.91 -12.88
N ASP A 104 -5.53 -9.10 -13.50
CA ASP A 104 -4.30 -9.85 -13.75
C ASP A 104 -3.29 -9.09 -14.65
N ALA A 105 -3.76 -8.06 -15.37
CA ALA A 105 -2.89 -7.20 -16.18
C ALA A 105 -2.09 -6.20 -15.34
N LEU A 106 -2.65 -5.74 -14.21
CA LEU A 106 -1.98 -4.82 -13.30
C LEU A 106 -1.23 -5.55 -12.20
N LEU A 107 -1.88 -6.53 -11.57
CA LEU A 107 -1.30 -7.36 -10.53
C LEU A 107 -1.46 -8.83 -10.94
N PRO A 108 -0.47 -9.38 -11.67
CA PRO A 108 -0.47 -10.77 -12.08
C PRO A 108 -0.61 -11.71 -10.87
N ILE A 109 -1.32 -12.81 -11.09
CA ILE A 109 -1.44 -13.90 -10.13
C ILE A 109 -0.67 -15.11 -10.64
N PHE A 110 -0.03 -15.83 -9.73
CA PHE A 110 0.74 -17.01 -10.04
C PHE A 110 0.32 -18.18 -9.17
N THR A 111 0.60 -19.40 -9.63
CA THR A 111 0.47 -20.60 -8.79
C THR A 111 1.53 -20.61 -7.68
N SER A 112 1.47 -21.59 -6.78
CA SER A 112 2.46 -21.75 -5.71
C SER A 112 3.89 -22.04 -6.21
N ALA A 113 4.03 -22.62 -7.39
CA ALA A 113 5.30 -22.80 -8.11
C ALA A 113 5.64 -21.61 -9.04
N GLY A 114 4.81 -20.57 -8.98
CA GLY A 114 4.30 -19.75 -10.07
C GLY A 114 5.18 -19.36 -11.26
N ALA A 115 5.05 -19.92 -12.46
CA ALA A 115 3.85 -20.26 -13.23
C ALA A 115 2.71 -19.23 -13.15
N ALA A 116 2.55 -18.45 -14.22
CA ALA A 116 1.44 -17.53 -14.41
C ALA A 116 0.10 -18.26 -14.29
N SER A 117 -0.87 -17.60 -13.69
CA SER A 117 -2.23 -18.09 -13.50
C SER A 117 -3.23 -16.96 -13.73
N THR A 118 -4.51 -17.27 -13.59
CA THR A 118 -5.60 -16.28 -13.64
C THR A 118 -6.35 -16.28 -12.32
N ARG A 119 -7.08 -15.20 -12.04
CA ARG A 119 -8.01 -15.16 -10.90
C ARG A 119 -9.04 -16.29 -11.00
N GLY A 120 -9.35 -16.90 -9.86
CA GLY A 120 -10.38 -17.91 -9.69
C GLY A 120 -11.76 -17.31 -9.39
N ALA A 121 -12.63 -18.11 -8.79
CA ALA A 121 -14.00 -17.70 -8.46
C ALA A 121 -14.07 -16.63 -7.34
N SER A 122 -13.07 -16.60 -6.45
CA SER A 122 -12.98 -15.62 -5.36
C SER A 122 -11.55 -15.53 -4.84
N ALA A 123 -11.25 -14.40 -4.18
CA ALA A 123 -9.98 -14.24 -3.47
C ALA A 123 -9.75 -15.36 -2.45
N ALA A 124 -10.80 -15.80 -1.74
CA ALA A 124 -10.70 -16.89 -0.76
C ALA A 124 -10.36 -18.23 -1.41
N ALA A 125 -10.91 -18.53 -2.59
CA ALA A 125 -10.59 -19.75 -3.33
C ALA A 125 -9.14 -19.74 -3.81
N ASP A 126 -8.67 -18.61 -4.34
CA ASP A 126 -7.27 -18.48 -4.79
C ASP A 126 -6.27 -18.49 -3.63
N TRP A 127 -6.64 -17.90 -2.50
CA TRP A 127 -5.87 -17.95 -1.27
C TRP A 127 -5.74 -19.38 -0.73
N ALA A 128 -6.85 -20.14 -0.71
CA ALA A 128 -6.86 -21.54 -0.32
C ALA A 128 -6.08 -22.43 -1.30
N ALA A 129 -6.07 -22.08 -2.59
CA ALA A 129 -5.27 -22.73 -3.63
C ALA A 129 -3.77 -22.36 -3.59
N LEU A 130 -3.32 -21.62 -2.56
CA LEU A 130 -1.93 -21.19 -2.40
C LEU A 130 -1.39 -20.36 -3.58
N LYS A 131 -2.27 -19.62 -4.25
CA LYS A 131 -1.84 -18.67 -5.27
C LYS A 131 -1.16 -17.46 -4.62
N ARG A 132 -0.31 -16.81 -5.40
CA ARG A 132 0.46 -15.62 -5.01
C ARG A 132 0.12 -14.45 -5.92
N LEU A 133 -0.05 -13.27 -5.34
CA LEU A 133 -0.41 -12.04 -6.05
C LEU A 133 0.79 -11.09 -6.05
N THR A 134 1.10 -10.48 -7.19
CA THR A 134 2.16 -9.46 -7.30
C THR A 134 1.84 -8.24 -6.44
N VAL A 135 2.88 -7.63 -5.88
CA VAL A 135 2.83 -6.32 -5.21
C VAL A 135 3.27 -5.25 -6.18
N PHE A 136 2.69 -4.05 -6.08
CA PHE A 136 3.18 -2.91 -6.85
C PHE A 136 4.66 -2.63 -6.55
N ASP A 137 5.44 -2.47 -7.61
CA ASP A 137 6.80 -1.96 -7.53
C ASP A 137 6.76 -0.42 -7.50
N VAL A 138 7.18 0.16 -6.39
CA VAL A 138 7.32 1.61 -6.20
C VAL A 138 8.78 2.03 -6.03
N HIS A 139 9.73 1.10 -6.11
CA HIS A 139 11.15 1.44 -6.05
C HIS A 139 11.53 2.29 -7.25
N GLU A 140 12.31 3.35 -6.99
CA GLU A 140 12.86 4.26 -8.00
C GLU A 140 11.80 4.91 -8.91
N ARG A 141 10.53 4.94 -8.48
CA ARG A 141 9.40 5.47 -9.24
C ARG A 141 8.80 6.69 -8.56
N PHE A 142 8.36 7.65 -9.36
CA PHE A 142 7.63 8.81 -8.88
C PHE A 142 6.15 8.52 -8.73
N ILE A 143 5.64 8.64 -7.50
CA ILE A 143 4.21 8.50 -7.19
C ILE A 143 3.46 9.76 -7.63
N ARG A 144 2.32 9.59 -8.28
CA ARG A 144 1.47 10.68 -8.77
C ARG A 144 0.00 10.40 -8.49
N SER A 145 -0.79 11.46 -8.36
CA SER A 145 -2.24 11.33 -8.24
C SER A 145 -2.87 10.85 -9.55
N SER A 146 -3.84 9.96 -9.45
CA SER A 146 -4.71 9.54 -10.57
C SER A 146 -5.95 10.43 -10.65
N GLY A 147 -6.40 10.78 -11.86
CA GLY A 147 -7.61 11.59 -12.05
C GLY A 147 -8.24 11.43 -13.43
N PRO A 148 -9.55 11.77 -13.58
CA PRO A 148 -10.32 11.60 -14.82
C PRO A 148 -9.94 12.60 -15.93
N THR A 149 -9.19 13.65 -15.61
CA THR A 149 -8.60 14.56 -16.58
C THR A 149 -7.42 13.87 -17.28
N SER A 150 -7.76 12.97 -18.20
CA SER A 150 -6.91 12.27 -19.18
C SER A 150 -5.41 12.55 -19.08
N ILE A 151 -4.64 11.52 -18.71
CA ILE A 151 -3.60 11.07 -19.63
C ILE A 151 -3.77 9.57 -19.85
N ASN A 152 -4.82 9.27 -20.61
CA ASN A 152 -4.97 8.20 -21.59
C ASN A 152 -4.02 6.98 -21.46
N GLY A 153 -4.52 5.87 -20.90
CA GLY A 153 -4.32 4.49 -21.35
C GLY A 153 -2.92 3.86 -21.43
N THR A 154 -1.84 4.64 -21.32
CA THR A 154 -0.45 4.21 -21.61
C THR A 154 0.44 4.32 -20.36
N LYS A 155 -0.11 4.77 -19.22
CA LYS A 155 0.67 5.32 -18.11
C LYS A 155 1.19 4.35 -17.05
N TYR A 156 0.94 3.06 -17.17
CA TYR A 156 1.64 2.05 -16.36
C TYR A 156 2.90 1.52 -17.05
N ALA A 157 3.15 1.89 -18.31
CA ALA A 157 4.26 1.37 -19.13
C ALA A 157 4.93 2.42 -20.05
N ALA A 158 4.73 3.71 -19.82
CA ALA A 158 5.44 4.75 -20.58
C ALA A 158 6.76 5.09 -19.89
N THR A 159 7.86 4.65 -20.49
CA THR A 159 9.28 4.92 -20.14
C THR A 159 9.62 6.41 -20.06
N GLU A 160 8.76 7.29 -20.57
CA GLU A 160 9.05 8.72 -20.67
C GLU A 160 7.83 9.52 -20.20
N VAL A 161 7.78 9.80 -18.89
CA VAL A 161 7.05 10.98 -18.45
C VAL A 161 8.09 12.06 -18.24
N PHE A 162 8.04 13.08 -19.10
CA PHE A 162 8.80 14.30 -18.91
C PHE A 162 8.72 14.74 -17.44
N ASP A 163 9.90 14.88 -16.82
CA ASP A 163 10.13 15.35 -15.44
C ASP A 163 9.75 16.82 -15.27
N ASN A 164 8.54 17.20 -15.70
CA ASN A 164 8.06 18.57 -15.60
C ASN A 164 7.55 18.89 -14.19
N PHE A 165 8.22 18.34 -13.16
CA PHE A 165 8.41 19.03 -11.89
C PHE A 165 9.55 20.04 -12.04
N GLY A 166 9.50 20.91 -13.06
CA GLY A 166 10.37 22.08 -13.21
C GLY A 166 11.84 21.93 -12.78
N ASN A 167 12.45 20.77 -12.94
CA ASN A 167 13.89 20.62 -12.83
C ASN A 167 14.40 20.73 -14.25
N VAL A 168 14.73 21.95 -14.63
CA VAL A 168 15.48 22.27 -15.86
C VAL A 168 16.85 21.60 -15.74
N GLY A 169 16.94 20.30 -16.00
CA GLY A 169 18.18 19.55 -15.79
C GLY A 169 18.14 18.02 -15.79
N SER A 170 16.98 17.35 -15.74
CA SER A 170 16.91 15.89 -15.95
C SER A 170 16.39 15.55 -17.35
N VAL A 171 17.15 15.95 -18.38
CA VAL A 171 17.09 15.28 -19.68
C VAL A 171 18.21 14.25 -19.68
N LEU A 172 17.85 12.97 -19.62
CA LEU A 172 18.77 11.92 -20.07
C LEU A 172 18.87 12.05 -21.59
N ILE A 173 19.84 12.84 -22.07
CA ILE A 173 20.21 12.80 -23.49
C ILE A 173 20.97 11.49 -23.66
N ALA A 174 20.31 10.45 -24.18
CA ALA A 174 21.02 9.32 -24.76
C ALA A 174 22.09 9.88 -25.73
N PRO A 175 23.28 9.28 -25.90
CA PRO A 175 24.28 9.79 -26.83
C PRO A 175 23.79 9.55 -28.26
N ALA A 176 22.80 10.32 -28.70
CA ALA A 176 22.52 10.52 -30.10
C ALA A 176 23.73 11.27 -30.64
N THR A 177 24.44 10.63 -31.55
CA THR A 177 25.40 11.29 -32.44
C THR A 177 24.76 12.57 -32.95
N LEU A 178 25.25 13.71 -32.45
CA LEU A 178 24.65 15.02 -32.63
C LEU A 178 24.77 15.43 -34.09
N ALA A 179 23.74 15.13 -34.89
CA ALA A 179 23.49 15.78 -36.17
C ALA A 179 22.14 16.50 -36.08
N ALA A 180 21.98 17.34 -35.05
CA ALA A 180 20.96 18.37 -35.10
C ALA A 180 21.51 19.51 -35.96
N THR A 181 21.29 19.44 -37.27
CA THR A 181 21.25 20.64 -38.09
C THR A 181 20.14 21.51 -37.52
N VAL A 182 20.51 22.47 -36.68
CA VAL A 182 19.59 23.51 -36.23
C VAL A 182 19.35 24.37 -37.46
N ASN A 183 18.24 24.13 -38.16
CA ASN A 183 17.77 25.03 -39.19
C ASN A 183 17.62 26.41 -38.54
N GLY A 184 18.30 27.40 -39.13
CA GLY A 184 18.48 28.71 -38.53
C GLY A 184 17.15 29.41 -38.24
N ASP A 185 17.00 29.84 -36.99
CA ASP A 185 15.98 30.82 -36.63
C ASP A 185 16.46 32.20 -37.10
N GLY A 186 15.63 32.81 -37.95
CA GLY A 186 15.90 34.05 -38.64
C GLY A 186 16.06 35.27 -37.72
N ALA A 187 16.55 36.34 -38.35
CA ALA A 187 16.82 37.63 -37.76
C ALA A 187 15.66 38.19 -36.89
N GLY A 188 16.00 38.67 -35.70
CA GLY A 188 15.21 39.69 -34.99
C GLY A 188 14.29 39.22 -33.86
N GLY A 189 14.74 38.36 -32.96
CA GLY A 189 14.05 38.07 -31.70
C GLY A 189 15.03 38.10 -30.53
N THR A 190 14.81 38.97 -29.55
CA THR A 190 15.53 39.04 -28.27
C THR A 190 15.57 37.66 -27.61
N THR A 191 16.70 36.95 -27.75
CA THR A 191 16.95 35.73 -27.01
C THR A 191 17.22 36.11 -25.57
N THR A 192 16.25 35.89 -24.71
CA THR A 192 16.48 35.73 -23.27
C THR A 192 17.65 34.77 -23.08
N ALA A 193 18.70 35.27 -22.42
CA ALA A 193 19.95 34.56 -22.25
C ALA A 193 19.73 33.27 -21.45
N TRP A 194 19.68 32.13 -22.15
CA TRP A 194 20.18 30.89 -21.56
C TRP A 194 21.69 31.08 -21.43
N ASN A 195 22.25 30.75 -20.25
CA ASN A 195 23.68 30.81 -20.00
C ASN A 195 24.40 29.79 -20.90
N GLN A 196 24.63 30.17 -22.15
CA GLN A 196 25.46 29.45 -23.09
C GLN A 196 26.88 29.92 -22.82
N VAL A 197 27.68 29.04 -22.21
CA VAL A 197 29.10 29.29 -21.98
C VAL A 197 29.72 29.69 -23.33
N ALA A 198 30.25 30.91 -23.39
CA ALA A 198 30.91 31.43 -24.57
C ALA A 198 32.01 30.46 -25.00
N VAL A 199 31.88 29.92 -26.21
CA VAL A 199 32.91 29.09 -26.85
C VAL A 199 34.15 29.94 -27.10
N GLY A 200 35.11 29.85 -26.19
CA GLY A 200 36.41 30.50 -26.29
C GLY A 200 37.29 30.16 -25.10
N SER A 201 38.17 29.17 -25.30
CA SER A 201 39.15 28.58 -24.35
C SER A 201 38.60 27.43 -23.49
N PRO A 202 39.07 26.18 -23.68
CA PRO A 202 38.73 25.09 -22.78
C PRO A 202 39.33 25.39 -21.41
N ASN A 203 38.48 25.74 -20.45
CA ASN A 203 38.86 25.74 -19.05
C ASN A 203 39.18 24.28 -18.65
N THR A 204 40.46 23.91 -18.68
CA THR A 204 40.97 22.57 -18.32
C THR A 204 40.98 22.33 -16.82
N THR A 205 40.52 23.29 -16.02
CA THR A 205 40.28 23.09 -14.60
C THR A 205 38.84 22.64 -14.43
N ALA A 206 38.64 21.34 -14.19
CA ALA A 206 37.40 20.86 -13.61
C ALA A 206 37.24 21.59 -12.26
N VAL A 207 36.48 22.68 -12.25
CA VAL A 207 36.06 23.33 -11.02
C VAL A 207 35.36 22.25 -10.23
N ALA A 208 35.96 21.82 -9.11
CA ALA A 208 35.37 20.90 -8.16
C ALA A 208 34.10 21.54 -7.60
N THR A 209 33.03 21.52 -8.40
CA THR A 209 31.76 22.10 -8.06
C THR A 209 31.17 21.09 -7.10
N GLN A 210 31.20 21.40 -5.79
CA GLN A 210 30.37 20.67 -4.85
C GLN A 210 28.97 20.60 -5.45
N LYS A 211 28.36 19.43 -5.46
CA LYS A 211 27.00 19.25 -5.95
C LYS A 211 26.06 20.05 -5.04
N VAL A 212 25.84 21.33 -5.34
CA VAL A 212 24.96 22.25 -4.59
C VAL A 212 23.48 21.99 -4.90
N ARG A 213 23.20 21.13 -5.89
CA ARG A 213 21.82 20.74 -6.24
C ARG A 213 21.24 19.81 -5.16
N PRO A 214 19.98 20.02 -4.74
CA PRO A 214 19.25 19.06 -3.91
C PRO A 214 19.36 17.65 -4.50
N ILE A 215 19.57 16.67 -3.63
CA ILE A 215 19.59 15.25 -4.01
C ILE A 215 18.20 14.67 -3.89
N ASN A 216 17.81 13.85 -4.87
CA ASN A 216 16.61 13.03 -4.74
C ASN A 216 16.93 11.90 -3.75
N VAL A 217 16.22 11.88 -2.62
CA VAL A 217 16.29 10.82 -1.62
C VAL A 217 15.04 9.96 -1.76
N ALA A 218 15.24 8.66 -1.95
CA ALA A 218 14.16 7.68 -1.95
C ALA A 218 14.01 7.05 -0.57
N PHE A 219 12.77 6.95 -0.09
CA PHE A 219 12.41 6.18 1.10
C PHE A 219 11.77 4.85 0.69
N LEU A 220 11.81 3.86 1.57
CA LEU A 220 11.15 2.58 1.33
C LEU A 220 9.64 2.78 1.31
N GLY A 221 9.02 2.57 0.14
CA GLY A 221 7.58 2.55 -0.01
C GLY A 221 7.02 1.20 0.46
N CYS A 222 6.06 1.24 1.38
CA CYS A 222 5.40 0.05 1.89
C CYS A 222 3.87 0.19 1.83
N PHE A 223 3.20 -0.94 1.64
CA PHE A 223 1.75 -1.06 1.70
C PHE A 223 1.29 -1.65 3.03
N LYS A 224 0.23 -1.08 3.60
CA LYS A 224 -0.38 -1.58 4.83
C LYS A 224 -1.07 -2.92 4.58
N LEU A 225 -0.81 -3.92 5.42
CA LEU A 225 -1.50 -5.22 5.43
C LEU A 225 -2.89 -5.10 6.07
#